data_AF-A0A523S0L8-F1
#
_entry.id   AF-A0A523S0L8-F1
#
_cell.length_a   1.000
_cell.length_b   1.000
_cell.length_c   1.000
_cell.angle_alpha   90.00
_cell.angle_beta   90.00
_cell.angle_gamma   90.00
#
_symmetry.space_group_name_H-M   'P 1'
#
loop_
_entity.id
_entity.type
_entity.pdbx_description
1 polymer ?
#
loop_
_entity_poly.entity_id
_entity_poly.type
_entity_poly.pdbx_seq_one_letter_code
_entity_poly.pdbx_strand_id
1 'polypeptide(L)'
;ATAVKAVAHGKEAAISIDRFLRKVNVEADRIEERHRVRVEEVDMERPTEPRVDMPKHGVAGRIQSYTEVELGFEQESATQEAERCLGCAICCECELCVEACTREAIDHKMQDEILELPVGAIVLAAGYKLYDVSEYPRLGYGKFANVIHAMEYERLINASGPTHGHLIKLSDGKLPKSIGFIQCVGARDVNRGVPECSRVCCMYGIKNAVMAKEHDPEIDVTIYYADIRAFGKGFEEFYNMAKDRFGVKFIHGRVGEVMEDRKTGNLTVRVENTDEHSIQDIEHDLVVISPGIQPPWGLDVIASELGLELDETGYVPVKDELLAPVDTTIPGVFACGCVDSPKDIPDSVTAGSAAAMRATIILSQAEKKE
;
A
#
# COMPACT_ATOMS: atom_id res chain seq x y z
N ALA A 1 13.26 -39.78 4.16
CA ALA A 1 12.97 -39.31 2.78
C ALA A 1 11.49 -39.00 2.69
N THR A 2 11.11 -37.84 2.13
CA THR A 2 9.70 -37.53 1.89
C THR A 2 9.16 -38.41 0.76
N ALA A 3 7.83 -38.59 0.69
CA ALA A 3 7.20 -39.31 -0.42
C ALA A 3 7.59 -38.72 -1.78
N VAL A 4 7.75 -37.39 -1.85
CA VAL A 4 8.23 -36.67 -3.04
C VAL A 4 9.65 -37.10 -3.42
N LYS A 5 10.59 -37.16 -2.47
CA LYS A 5 11.96 -37.64 -2.72
C LYS A 5 11.99 -39.11 -3.20
N ALA A 6 11.14 -39.96 -2.64
CA ALA A 6 11.04 -41.35 -3.07
C ALA A 6 10.54 -41.49 -4.52
N VAL A 7 9.55 -40.67 -4.91
CA VAL A 7 9.05 -40.61 -6.29
C VAL A 7 10.09 -40.03 -7.25
N ALA A 8 10.81 -38.98 -6.84
CA ALA A 8 11.89 -38.38 -7.63
C ALA A 8 13.02 -39.40 -7.90
N HIS A 9 13.50 -40.10 -6.86
CA HIS A 9 14.49 -41.17 -7.03
C HIS A 9 13.98 -42.31 -7.92
N GLY A 10 12.69 -42.63 -7.85
CA GLY A 10 12.07 -43.62 -8.75
C GLY A 10 12.12 -43.21 -10.22
N LYS A 11 11.84 -41.93 -10.51
CA LYS A 11 11.96 -41.37 -11.87
C LYS A 11 13.41 -41.34 -12.35
N GLU A 12 14.34 -40.92 -11.50
CA GLU A 12 15.78 -40.92 -11.83
C GLU A 12 16.31 -42.33 -12.10
N ALA A 13 15.88 -43.31 -11.31
CA ALA A 13 16.23 -44.71 -11.53
C ALA A 13 15.69 -45.21 -12.88
N ALA A 14 14.44 -44.88 -13.23
CA ALA A 14 13.85 -45.26 -14.51
C ALA A 14 14.60 -44.63 -15.71
N ILE A 15 14.94 -43.33 -15.62
CA ILE A 15 15.74 -42.63 -16.64
C ILE A 15 17.14 -43.25 -16.74
N SER A 16 17.74 -43.62 -15.60
CA SER A 16 19.05 -44.27 -15.56
C SER A 16 19.02 -45.64 -16.24
N ILE A 17 17.94 -46.41 -16.04
CA ILE A 17 17.74 -47.71 -16.69
C ILE A 17 17.57 -47.54 -18.21
N ASP A 18 16.74 -46.61 -18.68
CA ASP A 18 16.57 -46.34 -20.12
C ASP A 18 17.91 -45.97 -20.78
N ARG A 19 18.65 -45.05 -20.16
CA ARG A 19 19.96 -44.59 -20.65
C ARG A 19 20.98 -45.71 -20.69
N PHE A 20 21.02 -46.54 -19.66
CA PHE A 20 21.88 -47.73 -19.60
C PHE A 20 21.56 -48.70 -20.74
N LEU A 21 20.28 -49.01 -20.98
CA LEU A 21 19.83 -49.90 -22.05
C LEU A 21 20.17 -49.36 -23.44
N ARG A 22 20.12 -48.04 -23.60
CA ARG A 22 20.47 -47.33 -24.85
C ARG A 22 21.97 -47.06 -25.01
N LYS A 23 22.79 -47.47 -24.04
CA LYS A 23 24.26 -47.26 -24.00
C LYS A 23 24.68 -45.79 -24.13
N VAL A 24 23.88 -44.88 -23.58
CA VAL A 24 24.22 -43.47 -23.44
C VAL A 24 24.67 -43.17 -22.01
N ASN A 25 25.39 -42.07 -21.79
CA ASN A 25 25.90 -41.72 -20.47
C ASN A 25 24.75 -41.56 -19.46
N VAL A 26 24.80 -42.35 -18.38
CA VAL A 26 23.77 -42.44 -17.35
C VAL A 26 23.73 -41.18 -16.46
N GLU A 27 24.83 -40.43 -16.42
CA GLU A 27 25.01 -39.25 -15.57
C GLU A 27 24.84 -37.91 -16.33
N ALA A 28 24.61 -37.94 -17.64
CA ALA A 28 24.41 -36.73 -18.42
C ALA A 28 23.17 -35.92 -17.96
N ASP A 29 23.28 -34.59 -17.97
CA ASP A 29 22.19 -33.66 -17.66
C ASP A 29 21.50 -33.88 -16.30
N ARG A 30 22.24 -34.40 -15.30
CA ARG A 30 21.75 -34.44 -13.92
C ARG A 30 21.81 -33.06 -13.31
N ILE A 31 20.78 -32.71 -12.54
CA ILE A 31 20.79 -31.50 -11.73
C ILE A 31 21.79 -31.75 -10.60
N GLU A 32 22.85 -30.95 -10.52
CA GLU A 32 23.75 -30.99 -9.38
C GLU A 32 22.98 -30.61 -8.12
N GLU A 33 23.08 -31.45 -7.08
CA GLU A 33 22.48 -31.15 -5.79
C GLU A 33 23.29 -29.99 -5.16
N ARG A 34 22.77 -28.77 -5.32
CA ARG A 34 23.41 -27.57 -4.75
C ARG A 34 23.35 -27.66 -3.23
N HIS A 35 24.48 -27.40 -2.58
CA HIS A 35 24.56 -27.35 -1.13
C HIS A 35 23.61 -26.27 -0.61
N ARG A 36 22.61 -26.69 0.17
CA ARG A 36 21.71 -25.78 0.88
C ARG A 36 22.37 -25.40 2.19
N VAL A 37 22.74 -24.12 2.31
CA VAL A 37 23.25 -23.54 3.55
C VAL A 37 22.17 -23.69 4.63
N ARG A 38 22.50 -24.39 5.71
CA ARG A 38 21.61 -24.54 6.87
C ARG A 38 21.83 -23.38 7.84
N VAL A 39 20.85 -23.11 8.70
CA VAL A 39 20.96 -22.03 9.70
C VAL A 39 22.15 -22.27 10.63
N GLU A 40 22.49 -23.52 10.91
CA GLU A 40 23.66 -23.89 11.72
C GLU A 40 25.00 -23.65 11.00
N GLU A 41 24.98 -23.45 9.69
CA GLU A 41 26.14 -23.17 8.85
C GLU A 41 26.37 -21.66 8.65
N VAL A 42 25.45 -20.82 9.13
CA VAL A 42 25.55 -19.36 9.10
C VAL A 42 26.31 -18.86 10.34
N ASP A 43 27.41 -18.13 10.13
CA ASP A 43 28.16 -17.48 11.20
C ASP A 43 27.39 -16.26 11.74
N MET A 44 26.64 -16.50 12.81
CA MET A 44 25.86 -15.48 13.52
C MET A 44 26.71 -14.61 14.46
N GLU A 45 28.00 -14.93 14.64
CA GLU A 45 28.90 -14.24 15.57
C GLU A 45 29.77 -13.18 14.87
N ARG A 46 29.61 -13.00 13.55
CA ARG A 46 30.39 -12.03 12.77
C ARG A 46 30.20 -10.59 13.32
N PRO A 47 31.29 -9.86 13.58
CA PRO A 47 31.21 -8.48 14.08
C PRO A 47 30.59 -7.53 13.05
N THR A 48 29.77 -6.59 13.54
CA THR A 48 29.14 -5.57 12.72
C THR A 48 30.16 -4.55 12.21
N GLU A 49 30.36 -4.51 10.91
CA GLU A 49 31.24 -3.53 10.24
C GLU A 49 30.42 -2.43 9.55
N PRO A 50 30.91 -1.19 9.45
CA PRO A 50 30.27 -0.14 8.65
C PRO A 50 30.33 -0.50 7.17
N ARG A 51 29.28 -0.11 6.41
CA ARG A 51 29.23 -0.33 4.96
C ARG A 51 30.31 0.48 4.26
N VAL A 52 30.86 -0.09 3.19
CA VAL A 52 31.76 0.65 2.28
C VAL A 52 30.96 1.74 1.57
N ASP A 53 31.48 2.96 1.55
CA ASP A 53 30.84 4.07 0.85
C ASP A 53 30.91 3.86 -0.67
N MET A 54 29.76 4.01 -1.34
CA MET A 54 29.68 3.91 -2.80
C MET A 54 30.55 5.00 -3.45
N PRO A 55 31.55 4.64 -4.27
CA PRO A 55 32.33 5.61 -5.01
C PRO A 55 31.42 6.43 -5.94
N LYS A 56 31.53 7.74 -5.89
CA LYS A 56 30.71 8.64 -6.70
C LYS A 56 31.57 9.55 -7.55
N HIS A 57 31.09 9.86 -8.75
CA HIS A 57 31.64 10.98 -9.51
C HIS A 57 31.51 12.26 -8.68
N GLY A 58 32.58 13.05 -8.59
CA GLY A 58 32.55 14.37 -7.95
C GLY A 58 31.64 15.35 -8.69
N VAL A 59 31.17 16.40 -8.01
CA VAL A 59 30.21 17.38 -8.54
C VAL A 59 30.65 17.98 -9.89
N ALA A 60 31.95 18.24 -10.06
CA ALA A 60 32.50 18.77 -11.30
C ALA A 60 32.33 17.82 -12.51
N GLY A 61 32.37 16.50 -12.29
CA GLY A 61 32.15 15.50 -13.34
C GLY A 61 30.69 15.30 -13.70
N ARG A 62 29.78 15.49 -12.72
CA ARG A 62 28.32 15.35 -12.91
C ARG A 62 27.70 16.39 -13.83
N ILE A 63 28.36 17.54 -14.02
CA ILE A 63 27.85 18.65 -14.84
C ILE A 63 28.23 18.46 -16.32
N GLN A 64 29.22 17.62 -16.62
CA GLN A 64 29.82 17.52 -17.96
C GLN A 64 29.23 16.40 -18.81
N SER A 65 28.51 15.44 -18.23
CA SER A 65 27.94 14.30 -18.96
C SER A 65 26.78 13.65 -18.22
N TYR A 66 26.04 12.79 -18.91
CA TYR A 66 24.99 11.92 -18.33
C TYR A 66 25.55 10.57 -17.84
N THR A 67 26.85 10.49 -17.57
CA THR A 67 27.47 9.26 -17.06
C THR A 67 26.98 8.96 -15.65
N GLU A 68 26.88 7.67 -15.31
CA GLU A 68 26.39 7.20 -14.03
C GLU A 68 27.14 7.83 -12.84
N VAL A 69 26.38 8.29 -11.84
CA VAL A 69 26.93 9.04 -10.70
C VAL A 69 27.58 8.11 -9.69
N GLU A 70 27.07 6.89 -9.56
CA GLU A 70 27.62 5.84 -8.70
C GLU A 70 28.46 4.92 -9.57
N LEU A 71 29.75 4.81 -9.25
CA LEU A 71 30.72 4.12 -10.11
C LEU A 71 30.76 2.60 -9.87
N GLY A 72 29.94 2.11 -8.94
CA GLY A 72 30.02 0.75 -8.43
C GLY A 72 31.22 0.54 -7.50
N PHE A 73 31.25 -0.63 -6.87
CA PHE A 73 32.39 -1.06 -6.06
C PHE A 73 33.47 -1.70 -6.94
N GLU A 74 34.73 -1.53 -6.55
CA GLU A 74 35.79 -2.40 -7.04
C GLU A 74 35.53 -3.85 -6.60
N GLN A 75 35.99 -4.82 -7.39
CA GLN A 75 35.67 -6.23 -7.20
C GLN A 75 35.97 -6.75 -5.78
N GLU A 76 37.06 -6.29 -5.17
CA GLU A 76 37.45 -6.66 -3.80
C GLU A 76 36.41 -6.18 -2.78
N SER A 77 36.07 -4.88 -2.81
CA SER A 77 35.04 -4.30 -1.95
C SER A 77 33.65 -4.89 -2.19
N ALA A 78 33.31 -5.18 -3.45
CA ALA A 78 32.07 -5.84 -3.82
C ALA A 78 31.98 -7.25 -3.21
N THR A 79 33.07 -8.02 -3.29
CA THR A 79 33.16 -9.37 -2.72
C THR A 79 33.05 -9.32 -1.20
N GLN A 80 33.77 -8.39 -0.56
CA GLN A 80 33.73 -8.21 0.89
C GLN A 80 32.33 -7.82 1.39
N GLU A 81 31.62 -6.92 0.69
CA GLU A 81 30.24 -6.54 1.05
C GLU A 81 29.25 -7.68 0.77
N ALA A 82 29.47 -8.46 -0.29
CA ALA A 82 28.65 -9.64 -0.59
C ALA A 82 28.83 -10.76 0.45
N GLU A 83 30.05 -10.98 0.95
CA GLU A 83 30.33 -11.94 2.02
C GLU A 83 29.66 -11.56 3.35
N ARG A 84 29.34 -10.28 3.57
CA ARG A 84 28.58 -9.81 4.74
C ARG A 84 27.08 -10.10 4.63
N CYS A 85 26.60 -10.52 3.46
CA CYS A 85 25.20 -10.85 3.26
C CYS A 85 24.85 -12.13 4.02
N LEU A 86 24.09 -11.99 5.12
CA LEU A 86 23.48 -13.11 5.85
C LEU A 86 22.29 -13.76 5.09
N GLY A 87 22.14 -13.46 3.79
CA GLY A 87 21.04 -13.98 2.97
C GLY A 87 19.65 -13.45 3.37
N CYS A 88 19.52 -12.15 3.69
CA CYS A 88 18.23 -11.57 4.11
C CYS A 88 17.27 -11.22 2.95
N ALA A 89 17.58 -11.62 1.71
CA ALA A 89 16.60 -11.51 0.64
C ALA A 89 15.38 -12.37 1.00
N ILE A 90 14.19 -11.81 0.83
CA ILE A 90 12.90 -12.50 1.04
C ILE A 90 12.87 -13.87 0.32
N CYS A 91 13.67 -14.04 -0.74
CA CYS A 91 14.02 -15.31 -1.37
C CYS A 91 15.53 -15.57 -1.26
N CYS A 92 15.94 -16.65 -0.60
CA CYS A 92 17.34 -17.11 -0.56
C CYS A 92 17.71 -18.04 -1.74
N GLU A 93 16.94 -18.00 -2.83
CA GLU A 93 17.09 -18.87 -4.00
C GLU A 93 17.19 -20.36 -3.67
N CYS A 94 16.50 -20.81 -2.62
CA CYS A 94 16.48 -22.23 -2.22
C CYS A 94 15.77 -23.17 -3.22
N GLU A 95 15.14 -22.61 -4.25
CA GLU A 95 14.36 -23.25 -5.32
C GLU A 95 13.20 -24.15 -4.82
N LEU A 96 12.84 -24.09 -3.54
CA LEU A 96 11.73 -24.86 -2.97
C LEU A 96 10.37 -24.51 -3.59
N CYS A 97 10.18 -23.25 -3.95
CA CYS A 97 8.98 -22.81 -4.66
C CYS A 97 8.89 -23.46 -6.05
N VAL A 98 10.01 -23.57 -6.77
CA VAL A 98 10.10 -24.23 -8.08
C VAL A 98 9.77 -25.72 -7.94
N GLU A 99 10.38 -26.40 -6.96
CA GLU A 99 10.12 -27.82 -6.68
C GLU A 99 8.64 -28.07 -6.33
N ALA A 100 8.02 -27.18 -5.56
CA ALA A 100 6.61 -27.28 -5.18
C ALA A 100 5.64 -26.95 -6.33
N CYS A 101 6.09 -26.23 -7.36
CA CYS A 101 5.23 -25.74 -8.44
C CYS A 101 4.96 -26.84 -9.48
N THR A 102 3.87 -27.58 -9.30
CA THR A 102 3.44 -28.62 -10.25
C THR A 102 3.11 -28.10 -11.66
N ARG A 103 2.95 -26.79 -11.83
CA ARG A 103 2.67 -26.13 -13.11
C ARG A 103 3.95 -25.66 -13.82
N GLU A 104 5.11 -25.82 -13.19
CA GLU A 104 6.42 -25.43 -13.75
C GLU A 104 6.45 -23.95 -14.21
N ALA A 105 5.70 -23.09 -13.50
CA ALA A 105 5.48 -21.71 -13.90
C ALA A 105 6.53 -20.72 -13.36
N ILE A 106 7.39 -21.15 -12.44
CA ILE A 106 8.36 -20.28 -11.76
C ILE A 106 9.68 -20.34 -12.53
N ASP A 107 10.07 -19.21 -13.12
CA ASP A 107 11.34 -19.04 -13.82
C ASP A 107 12.15 -17.90 -13.19
N HIS A 108 13.24 -18.26 -12.50
CA HIS A 108 14.16 -17.29 -11.88
C HIS A 108 15.02 -16.55 -12.91
N LYS A 109 15.00 -16.96 -14.18
CA LYS A 109 15.74 -16.32 -15.27
C LYS A 109 14.88 -15.35 -16.08
N MET A 110 13.61 -15.17 -15.70
CA MET A 110 12.73 -14.20 -16.34
C MET A 110 13.36 -12.80 -16.27
N GLN A 111 13.44 -12.12 -17.41
CA GLN A 111 13.98 -10.78 -17.55
C GLN A 111 12.87 -9.81 -17.94
N ASP A 112 13.07 -8.54 -17.63
CA ASP A 112 12.17 -7.48 -18.06
C ASP A 112 12.13 -7.42 -19.59
N GLU A 113 10.91 -7.27 -20.14
CA GLU A 113 10.67 -7.10 -21.57
C GLU A 113 10.10 -5.70 -21.81
N ILE A 114 10.69 -4.98 -22.78
CA ILE A 114 10.15 -3.71 -23.25
C ILE A 114 9.18 -4.00 -24.38
N LEU A 115 7.90 -3.72 -24.15
CA LEU A 115 6.85 -3.85 -25.16
C LEU A 115 6.52 -2.49 -25.77
N GLU A 116 6.70 -2.36 -27.08
CA GLU A 116 6.27 -1.18 -27.83
C GLU A 116 4.83 -1.38 -28.32
N LEU A 117 3.89 -0.62 -27.76
CA LEU A 117 2.47 -0.69 -28.10
C LEU A 117 2.01 0.60 -28.79
N PRO A 118 1.58 0.55 -30.06
CA PRO A 118 0.96 1.71 -30.69
C PRO A 118 -0.44 1.93 -30.09
N VAL A 119 -0.62 3.05 -29.40
CA VAL A 119 -1.89 3.43 -28.76
C VAL A 119 -2.39 4.77 -29.28
N GLY A 120 -3.71 4.89 -29.46
CA GLY A 120 -4.36 6.14 -29.87
C GLY A 120 -4.94 6.98 -28.73
N ALA A 121 -5.01 6.41 -27.52
CA ALA A 121 -5.49 7.09 -26.32
C ALA A 121 -4.87 6.47 -25.07
N ILE A 122 -4.68 7.28 -24.02
CA ILE A 122 -4.15 6.90 -22.71
C ILE A 122 -5.15 7.33 -21.64
N VAL A 123 -5.41 6.47 -20.66
CA VAL A 123 -6.28 6.78 -19.50
C VAL A 123 -5.47 6.60 -18.23
N LEU A 124 -5.28 7.70 -17.49
CA LEU A 124 -4.64 7.72 -16.19
C LEU A 124 -5.65 7.31 -15.12
N ALA A 125 -5.40 6.16 -14.49
CA ALA A 125 -6.24 5.59 -13.43
C ALA A 125 -5.40 4.98 -12.29
N ALA A 126 -4.23 5.55 -12.01
CA ALA A 126 -3.24 5.06 -11.05
C ALA A 126 -3.67 5.12 -9.56
N GLY A 127 -4.89 5.59 -9.26
CA GLY A 127 -5.45 5.57 -7.92
C GLY A 127 -4.90 6.68 -7.02
N TYR A 128 -4.54 6.32 -5.79
CA TYR A 128 -4.09 7.25 -4.75
C TYR A 128 -3.12 6.55 -3.79
N LYS A 129 -2.46 7.34 -2.94
CA LYS A 129 -1.79 6.84 -1.72
C LYS A 129 -2.41 7.47 -0.48
N LEU A 130 -2.20 6.85 0.67
CA LEU A 130 -2.61 7.44 1.95
C LEU A 130 -1.57 8.46 2.42
N TYR A 131 -2.04 9.48 3.12
CA TYR A 131 -1.16 10.36 3.88
C TYR A 131 -0.45 9.56 4.99
N ASP A 132 0.85 9.81 5.19
CA ASP A 132 1.62 9.18 6.27
C ASP A 132 1.26 9.79 7.63
N VAL A 133 0.44 9.06 8.39
CA VAL A 133 -0.02 9.51 9.71
C VAL A 133 1.10 9.60 10.75
N SER A 134 2.29 9.03 10.48
CA SER A 134 3.47 9.17 11.35
C SER A 134 3.93 10.64 11.47
N GLU A 135 3.59 11.48 10.49
CA GLU A 135 3.83 12.93 10.52
C GLU A 135 3.03 13.67 11.59
N TYR A 136 2.10 12.98 12.26
CA TYR A 136 1.37 13.43 13.45
C TYR A 136 1.83 12.68 14.71
N PRO A 137 3.07 12.88 15.24
CA PRO A 137 3.59 12.15 16.39
C PRO A 137 2.70 12.22 17.64
N ARG A 138 1.97 13.34 17.80
CA ARG A 138 1.03 13.55 18.92
C ARG A 138 -0.14 12.56 18.94
N LEU A 139 -0.42 11.89 17.82
CA LEU A 139 -1.45 10.86 17.73
C LEU A 139 -0.92 9.46 18.06
N GLY A 140 0.38 9.29 18.24
CA GLY A 140 0.97 8.06 18.78
C GLY A 140 1.12 6.89 17.79
N TYR A 141 0.84 7.08 16.51
CA TYR A 141 1.05 6.05 15.48
C TYR A 141 2.53 5.62 15.40
N GLY A 142 2.78 4.31 15.29
CA GLY A 142 4.12 3.71 15.31
C GLY A 142 4.79 3.68 16.69
N LYS A 143 4.24 4.39 17.69
CA LYS A 143 4.72 4.39 19.07
C LYS A 143 3.87 3.51 19.98
N PHE A 144 2.54 3.60 19.85
CA PHE A 144 1.59 2.84 20.65
C PHE A 144 1.01 1.71 19.79
N ALA A 145 1.08 0.48 20.27
CA ALA A 145 0.66 -0.70 19.50
C ALA A 145 -0.83 -0.66 19.13
N ASN A 146 -1.67 -0.04 19.97
CA ASN A 146 -3.11 0.06 19.75
C ASN A 146 -3.53 1.36 19.01
N VAL A 147 -2.59 2.11 18.42
CA VAL A 147 -2.91 3.18 17.48
C VAL A 147 -2.60 2.68 16.07
N ILE A 148 -3.65 2.48 15.29
CA ILE A 148 -3.57 2.02 13.89
C ILE A 148 -4.23 3.04 12.97
N HIS A 149 -4.01 2.96 11.66
CA HIS A 149 -4.74 3.75 10.69
C HIS A 149 -5.88 2.95 10.04
N ALA A 150 -6.84 3.64 9.41
CA ALA A 150 -8.07 3.05 8.91
C ALA A 150 -7.83 1.89 7.93
N MET A 151 -6.84 1.98 7.04
CA MET A 151 -6.55 0.86 6.12
C MET A 151 -6.00 -0.39 6.80
N GLU A 152 -5.28 -0.29 7.93
CA GLU A 152 -4.90 -1.47 8.73
C GLU A 152 -6.15 -2.08 9.38
N TYR A 153 -7.02 -1.23 9.94
CA TYR A 153 -8.30 -1.66 10.48
C TYR A 153 -9.14 -2.41 9.42
N GLU A 154 -9.22 -1.90 8.18
CA GLU A 154 -9.88 -2.61 7.07
C GLU A 154 -9.28 -3.99 6.84
N ARG A 155 -7.96 -4.14 6.91
CA ARG A 155 -7.32 -5.45 6.75
C ARG A 155 -7.63 -6.38 7.91
N LEU A 156 -7.71 -5.89 9.15
CA LEU A 156 -8.06 -6.70 10.32
C LEU A 156 -9.51 -7.21 10.25
N ILE A 157 -10.45 -6.35 9.85
CA ILE A 157 -11.87 -6.72 9.81
C ILE A 157 -12.28 -7.46 8.53
N ASN A 158 -11.40 -7.50 7.53
CA ASN A 158 -11.64 -8.25 6.30
C ASN A 158 -11.55 -9.76 6.53
N ALA A 159 -12.53 -10.53 6.06
CA ALA A 159 -12.57 -11.99 6.21
C ALA A 159 -11.37 -12.71 5.56
N SER A 160 -10.79 -12.15 4.49
CA SER A 160 -9.56 -12.63 3.85
C SER A 160 -8.33 -11.83 4.31
N GLY A 161 -8.45 -11.16 5.44
CA GLY A 161 -7.40 -10.44 6.13
C GLY A 161 -6.48 -11.36 6.92
N PRO A 162 -5.35 -10.83 7.42
CA PRO A 162 -4.39 -11.59 8.24
C PRO A 162 -5.01 -12.17 9.52
N THR A 163 -6.06 -11.54 10.04
CA THR A 163 -6.79 -11.99 11.24
C THR A 163 -8.11 -12.68 10.90
N HIS A 164 -8.34 -13.03 9.62
CA HIS A 164 -9.55 -13.72 9.16
C HIS A 164 -10.87 -13.01 9.53
N GLY A 165 -10.84 -11.68 9.63
CA GLY A 165 -11.99 -10.86 10.00
C GLY A 165 -12.17 -10.67 11.51
N HIS A 166 -11.29 -11.23 12.35
CA HIS A 166 -11.35 -11.00 13.78
C HIS A 166 -10.74 -9.63 14.13
N LEU A 167 -11.56 -8.76 14.72
CA LEU A 167 -11.12 -7.49 15.26
C LEU A 167 -10.34 -7.69 16.56
N ILE A 168 -9.07 -7.31 16.57
CA ILE A 168 -8.16 -7.50 17.70
C ILE A 168 -7.31 -6.26 17.95
N LYS A 169 -6.90 -6.07 19.22
CA LYS A 169 -5.81 -5.18 19.59
C LYS A 169 -4.47 -5.80 19.23
N LEU A 170 -3.55 -5.01 18.69
CA LEU A 170 -2.23 -5.52 18.29
C LEU A 170 -1.30 -5.79 19.48
N SER A 171 -1.56 -5.13 20.62
CA SER A 171 -0.79 -5.34 21.86
C SER A 171 -0.96 -6.72 22.49
N ASP A 172 -2.19 -7.23 22.57
CA ASP A 172 -2.52 -8.45 23.33
C ASP A 172 -3.42 -9.46 22.58
N GLY A 173 -3.82 -9.16 21.34
CA GLY A 173 -4.66 -10.01 20.50
C GLY A 173 -6.12 -10.12 20.94
N LYS A 174 -6.57 -9.32 21.91
CA LYS A 174 -7.96 -9.37 22.42
C LYS A 174 -8.87 -8.44 21.65
N LEU A 175 -10.18 -8.74 21.68
CA LEU A 175 -11.22 -7.86 21.16
C LEU A 175 -11.24 -6.54 21.96
N PRO A 176 -11.11 -5.36 21.32
CA PRO A 176 -11.25 -4.07 22.00
C PRO A 176 -12.68 -3.87 22.49
N LYS A 177 -12.86 -3.28 23.68
CA LYS A 177 -14.15 -2.89 24.23
C LYS A 177 -14.52 -1.43 23.98
N SER A 178 -13.55 -0.62 23.58
CA SER A 178 -13.77 0.77 23.15
C SER A 178 -12.87 1.16 21.97
N ILE A 179 -13.42 1.89 21.00
CA ILE A 179 -12.71 2.31 19.79
C ILE A 179 -12.96 3.79 19.50
N GLY A 180 -11.86 4.55 19.35
CA GLY A 180 -11.88 5.95 18.95
C GLY A 180 -11.43 6.15 17.50
N PHE A 181 -12.29 6.68 16.63
CA PHE A 181 -11.94 7.02 15.24
C PHE A 181 -11.62 8.51 15.10
N ILE A 182 -10.42 8.85 14.67
CA ILE A 182 -9.95 10.23 14.51
C ILE A 182 -10.05 10.64 13.05
N GLN A 183 -10.90 11.63 12.74
CA GLN A 183 -11.11 12.13 11.38
C GLN A 183 -10.13 13.24 10.98
N CYS A 184 -10.06 13.51 9.68
CA CYS A 184 -9.30 14.63 9.09
C CYS A 184 -7.80 14.64 9.40
N VAL A 185 -7.15 13.47 9.47
CA VAL A 185 -5.69 13.42 9.63
C VAL A 185 -5.03 13.40 8.25
N GLY A 186 -4.15 14.35 7.96
CA GLY A 186 -3.58 14.49 6.61
C GLY A 186 -4.56 15.07 5.58
N ALA A 187 -5.59 15.79 6.04
CA ALA A 187 -6.57 16.48 5.22
C ALA A 187 -7.12 17.70 5.97
N ARG A 188 -7.41 18.79 5.27
CA ARG A 188 -7.86 20.06 5.86
C ARG A 188 -6.88 20.57 6.93
N ASP A 189 -5.59 20.50 6.64
CA ASP A 189 -4.50 21.05 7.45
C ASP A 189 -3.55 21.89 6.58
N VAL A 190 -3.82 23.20 6.54
CA VAL A 190 -3.03 24.18 5.77
C VAL A 190 -1.58 24.22 6.25
N ASN A 191 -1.33 24.03 7.56
CA ASN A 191 0.01 24.10 8.13
C ASN A 191 0.89 22.91 7.69
N ARG A 192 0.27 21.85 7.16
CA ARG A 192 0.92 20.64 6.65
C ARG A 192 0.88 20.54 5.12
N GLY A 193 0.42 21.59 4.42
CA GLY A 193 0.32 21.58 2.97
C GLY A 193 -0.73 20.62 2.40
N VAL A 194 -1.76 20.28 3.20
CA VAL A 194 -2.89 19.43 2.79
C VAL A 194 -4.23 20.12 3.09
N PRO A 195 -4.50 21.30 2.49
CA PRO A 195 -5.68 22.09 2.82
C PRO A 195 -7.00 21.46 2.33
N GLU A 196 -6.94 20.51 1.41
CA GLU A 196 -8.10 19.87 0.78
C GLU A 196 -8.77 18.85 1.72
N CYS A 197 -10.05 18.59 1.46
CA CYS A 197 -10.75 17.47 2.06
C CYS A 197 -10.55 16.22 1.21
N SER A 198 -10.19 15.10 1.84
CA SER A 198 -10.08 13.80 1.17
C SER A 198 -11.42 13.13 0.82
N ARG A 199 -12.55 13.80 1.07
CA ARG A 199 -13.95 13.43 0.71
C ARG A 199 -14.51 12.12 1.30
N VAL A 200 -13.70 11.09 1.50
CA VAL A 200 -14.16 9.74 1.85
C VAL A 200 -13.99 9.37 3.33
N CYS A 201 -13.14 10.08 4.07
CA CYS A 201 -12.76 9.72 5.43
C CYS A 201 -13.91 9.70 6.44
N CYS A 202 -14.84 10.67 6.35
CA CYS A 202 -16.04 10.65 7.17
C CYS A 202 -16.85 9.36 6.95
N MET A 203 -17.05 8.97 5.70
CA MET A 203 -17.91 7.85 5.36
C MET A 203 -17.28 6.50 5.65
N TYR A 204 -16.00 6.29 5.31
CA TYR A 204 -15.34 5.03 5.70
C TYR A 204 -15.19 4.96 7.23
N GLY A 205 -15.01 6.09 7.92
CA GLY A 205 -14.94 6.16 9.38
C GLY A 205 -16.24 5.72 10.03
N ILE A 206 -17.36 6.26 9.58
CA ILE A 206 -18.71 5.85 10.01
C ILE A 206 -18.95 4.37 9.66
N LYS A 207 -18.56 3.93 8.46
CA LYS A 207 -18.70 2.53 8.05
C LYS A 207 -17.90 1.60 8.95
N ASN A 208 -16.65 1.93 9.26
CA ASN A 208 -15.82 1.13 10.16
C ASN A 208 -16.35 1.10 11.60
N ALA A 209 -16.92 2.21 12.07
CA ALA A 209 -17.60 2.27 13.36
C ALA A 209 -18.85 1.36 13.41
N VAL A 210 -19.68 1.38 12.37
CA VAL A 210 -20.83 0.47 12.25
C VAL A 210 -20.35 -0.99 12.18
N MET A 211 -19.31 -1.28 11.40
CA MET A 211 -18.74 -2.63 11.31
C MET A 211 -18.22 -3.12 12.67
N ALA A 212 -17.61 -2.26 13.50
CA ALA A 212 -17.23 -2.63 14.87
C ALA A 212 -18.46 -3.06 15.69
N LYS A 213 -19.53 -2.26 15.64
CA LYS A 213 -20.79 -2.54 16.34
C LYS A 213 -21.50 -3.80 15.82
N GLU A 214 -21.36 -4.13 14.54
CA GLU A 214 -21.88 -5.39 14.00
C GLU A 214 -21.06 -6.61 14.46
N HIS A 215 -19.76 -6.45 14.71
CA HIS A 215 -18.91 -7.52 15.25
C HIS A 215 -19.19 -7.81 16.72
N ASP A 216 -19.32 -6.76 17.54
CA ASP A 216 -19.75 -6.86 18.94
C ASP A 216 -20.55 -5.58 19.32
N PRO A 217 -21.89 -5.70 19.50
CA PRO A 217 -22.75 -4.56 19.82
C PRO A 217 -22.36 -3.80 21.11
N GLU A 218 -21.67 -4.47 22.03
CA GLU A 218 -21.25 -3.92 23.32
C GLU A 218 -20.00 -3.04 23.22
N ILE A 219 -19.30 -3.01 22.06
CA ILE A 219 -18.13 -2.15 21.88
C ILE A 219 -18.55 -0.69 21.91
N ASP A 220 -17.97 0.13 22.79
CA ASP A 220 -18.15 1.57 22.76
C ASP A 220 -17.40 2.18 21.57
N VAL A 221 -18.09 2.90 20.69
CA VAL A 221 -17.46 3.51 19.51
C VAL A 221 -17.67 5.01 19.50
N THR A 222 -16.59 5.76 19.33
CA THR A 222 -16.59 7.23 19.27
C THR A 222 -15.89 7.72 18.03
N ILE A 223 -16.51 8.65 17.29
CA ILE A 223 -15.91 9.35 16.14
C ILE A 223 -15.62 10.80 16.53
N TYR A 224 -14.36 11.21 16.40
CA TYR A 224 -13.89 12.58 16.60
C TYR A 224 -13.78 13.29 15.26
N TYR A 225 -14.52 14.39 15.07
CA TYR A 225 -14.65 15.02 13.77
C TYR A 225 -14.68 16.55 13.83
N ALA A 226 -14.31 17.19 12.72
CA ALA A 226 -14.52 18.62 12.51
C ALA A 226 -15.88 18.90 11.83
N ASP A 227 -16.15 18.25 10.70
CA ASP A 227 -17.46 18.26 10.06
C ASP A 227 -17.77 16.85 9.55
N ILE A 228 -19.03 16.42 9.62
CA ILE A 228 -19.47 15.20 8.93
C ILE A 228 -19.86 15.57 7.49
N ARG A 229 -19.14 15.00 6.52
CA ARG A 229 -19.37 15.24 5.08
C ARG A 229 -20.04 14.02 4.43
N ALA A 230 -21.32 13.86 4.71
CA ALA A 230 -22.16 12.77 4.21
C ALA A 230 -22.98 13.21 2.96
N PHE A 231 -22.29 13.61 1.89
CA PHE A 231 -22.92 14.32 0.75
C PHE A 231 -23.46 13.43 -0.39
N GLY A 232 -23.14 12.14 -0.40
CA GLY A 232 -23.61 11.20 -1.42
C GLY A 232 -25.05 10.74 -1.18
N LYS A 233 -25.66 10.12 -2.20
CA LYS A 233 -27.01 9.54 -2.06
C LYS A 233 -27.02 8.46 -0.98
N GLY A 234 -27.86 8.61 0.04
CA GLY A 234 -27.95 7.65 1.15
C GLY A 234 -26.91 7.87 2.26
N PHE A 235 -26.00 8.84 2.14
CA PHE A 235 -24.90 9.00 3.08
C PHE A 235 -25.38 9.63 4.39
N GLU A 236 -26.25 10.64 4.31
CA GLU A 236 -26.85 11.27 5.49
C GLU A 236 -27.72 10.26 6.25
N GLU A 237 -28.49 9.45 5.54
CA GLU A 237 -29.27 8.35 6.11
C GLU A 237 -28.36 7.32 6.80
N PHE A 238 -27.20 7.01 6.21
CA PHE A 238 -26.21 6.11 6.81
C PHE A 238 -25.58 6.70 8.07
N TYR A 239 -25.27 8.00 8.08
CA TYR A 239 -24.79 8.72 9.26
C TYR A 239 -25.82 8.69 10.39
N ASN A 240 -27.08 9.05 10.12
CA ASN A 240 -28.16 9.00 11.11
C ASN A 240 -28.39 7.58 11.63
N MET A 241 -28.34 6.58 10.74
CA MET A 241 -28.44 5.17 11.11
C MET A 241 -27.31 4.72 12.05
N ALA A 242 -26.06 5.14 11.80
CA ALA A 242 -24.94 4.84 12.70
C ALA A 242 -25.14 5.42 14.11
N LYS A 243 -25.69 6.63 14.20
CA LYS A 243 -26.01 7.29 15.47
C LYS A 243 -27.20 6.64 16.18
N ASP A 244 -28.35 6.55 15.52
CA ASP A 244 -29.63 6.22 16.15
C ASP A 244 -29.81 4.72 16.36
N ARG A 245 -29.34 3.89 15.42
CA ARG A 245 -29.53 2.43 15.48
C ARG A 245 -28.34 1.72 16.13
N PHE A 246 -27.12 2.11 15.78
CA PHE A 246 -25.90 1.45 16.28
C PHE A 246 -25.30 2.13 17.52
N GLY A 247 -25.80 3.32 17.90
CA GLY A 247 -25.33 4.03 19.10
C GLY A 247 -23.88 4.51 18.99
N VAL A 248 -23.40 4.80 17.78
CA VAL A 248 -22.07 5.39 17.59
C VAL A 248 -22.08 6.82 18.14
N LYS A 249 -21.11 7.14 19.01
CA LYS A 249 -20.94 8.46 19.62
C LYS A 249 -20.16 9.36 18.66
N PHE A 250 -20.58 10.61 18.55
CA PHE A 250 -19.93 11.62 17.71
C PHE A 250 -19.52 12.78 18.58
N ILE A 251 -18.24 13.13 18.57
CA ILE A 251 -17.69 14.27 19.31
C ILE A 251 -17.16 15.29 18.32
N HIS A 252 -17.78 16.46 18.34
CA HIS A 252 -17.39 17.59 17.52
C HIS A 252 -16.14 18.24 18.13
N GLY A 253 -15.00 17.99 17.51
CA GLY A 253 -13.70 18.40 18.01
C GLY A 253 -12.55 17.69 17.29
N ARG A 254 -11.50 18.46 16.94
CA ARG A 254 -10.25 17.88 16.45
C ARG A 254 -9.42 17.38 17.63
N VAL A 255 -8.93 16.15 17.54
CA VAL A 255 -8.07 15.57 18.59
C VAL A 255 -6.77 16.35 18.71
N GLY A 256 -6.46 16.74 19.95
CA GLY A 256 -5.20 17.39 20.30
C GLY A 256 -4.05 16.40 20.34
N GLU A 257 -4.19 15.35 21.15
CA GLU A 257 -3.17 14.32 21.37
C GLU A 257 -3.78 12.98 21.80
N VAL A 258 -2.98 11.92 21.67
CA VAL A 258 -3.25 10.58 22.19
C VAL A 258 -2.13 10.21 23.16
N MET A 259 -2.49 9.76 24.35
CA MET A 259 -1.56 9.32 25.39
C MET A 259 -1.83 7.86 25.73
N GLU A 260 -0.79 7.09 26.06
CA GLU A 260 -0.93 5.69 26.48
C GLU A 260 -0.63 5.57 27.99
N ASP A 261 -1.51 4.91 28.73
CA ASP A 261 -1.19 4.46 30.08
C ASP A 261 -0.27 3.23 30.01
N ARG A 262 0.97 3.39 30.47
CA ARG A 262 1.99 2.34 30.47
C ARG A 262 1.63 1.09 31.27
N LYS A 263 0.67 1.17 32.21
CA LYS A 263 0.25 0.03 33.03
C LYS A 263 -0.81 -0.82 32.35
N THR A 264 -1.76 -0.18 31.67
CA THR A 264 -2.93 -0.84 31.08
C THR A 264 -2.78 -1.04 29.57
N GLY A 265 -2.00 -0.20 28.88
CA GLY A 265 -1.94 -0.13 27.42
C GLY A 265 -3.14 0.57 26.79
N ASN A 266 -3.99 1.21 27.60
CA ASN A 266 -5.16 1.94 27.13
C ASN A 266 -4.76 3.35 26.68
N LEU A 267 -5.54 3.88 25.74
CA LEU A 267 -5.26 5.13 25.04
C LEU A 267 -6.22 6.22 25.48
N THR A 268 -5.71 7.30 26.03
CA THR A 268 -6.48 8.52 26.33
C THR A 268 -6.42 9.47 25.15
N VAL A 269 -7.56 9.73 24.53
CA VAL A 269 -7.74 10.73 23.48
C VAL A 269 -8.17 12.05 24.11
N ARG A 270 -7.34 13.09 23.98
CA ARG A 270 -7.64 14.45 24.44
C ARG A 270 -8.25 15.27 23.31
N VAL A 271 -9.44 15.81 23.52
CA VAL A 271 -10.17 16.61 22.53
C VAL A 271 -10.85 17.81 23.18
N GLU A 272 -10.88 18.94 22.48
CA GLU A 272 -11.78 20.04 22.81
C GLU A 272 -13.13 19.76 22.15
N ASN A 273 -14.16 19.46 22.96
CA ASN A 273 -15.52 19.32 22.48
C ASN A 273 -16.10 20.72 22.27
N THR A 274 -16.28 21.09 21.00
CA THR A 274 -16.71 22.44 20.61
C THR A 274 -18.19 22.70 20.90
N ASP A 275 -19.00 21.65 21.02
CA ASP A 275 -20.42 21.77 21.37
C ASP A 275 -20.60 22.01 22.88
N GLU A 276 -19.72 21.43 23.70
CA GLU A 276 -19.76 21.56 25.17
C GLU A 276 -18.79 22.61 25.74
N HIS A 277 -17.94 23.21 24.90
CA HIS A 277 -16.88 24.14 25.29
C HIS A 277 -15.99 23.61 26.41
N SER A 278 -15.64 22.32 26.36
CA SER A 278 -14.84 21.66 27.38
C SER A 278 -13.77 20.75 26.78
N ILE A 279 -12.65 20.61 27.50
CA ILE A 279 -11.62 19.63 27.17
C ILE A 279 -12.01 18.31 27.82
N GLN A 280 -12.03 17.24 27.03
CA GLN A 280 -12.38 15.90 27.46
C GLN A 280 -11.21 14.95 27.21
N ASP A 281 -10.92 14.11 28.20
CA ASP A 281 -9.99 12.99 28.11
C ASP A 281 -10.81 11.70 28.11
N ILE A 282 -10.82 10.98 26.99
CA ILE A 282 -11.66 9.79 26.79
C ILE A 282 -10.76 8.59 26.52
N GLU A 283 -10.98 7.53 27.29
CA GLU A 283 -10.19 6.30 27.22
C GLU A 283 -10.74 5.32 26.18
N HIS A 284 -9.83 4.74 25.38
CA HIS A 284 -10.10 3.74 24.35
C HIS A 284 -9.11 2.57 24.43
N ASP A 285 -9.61 1.38 24.12
CA ASP A 285 -8.81 0.17 23.95
C ASP A 285 -8.04 0.18 22.60
N LEU A 286 -8.61 0.81 21.57
CA LEU A 286 -8.05 0.94 20.23
C LEU A 286 -8.35 2.32 19.65
N VAL A 287 -7.37 2.97 19.01
CA VAL A 287 -7.57 4.23 18.29
C VAL A 287 -7.27 4.01 16.81
N VAL A 288 -8.19 4.43 15.95
CA VAL A 288 -8.09 4.31 14.50
C VAL A 288 -8.01 5.70 13.88
N ILE A 289 -6.87 6.01 13.29
CA ILE A 289 -6.64 7.27 12.57
C ILE A 289 -7.20 7.15 11.16
N SER A 290 -7.97 8.13 10.71
CA SER A 290 -8.53 8.20 9.35
C SER A 290 -7.63 9.08 8.46
N PRO A 291 -6.65 8.50 7.74
CA PRO A 291 -5.77 9.25 6.85
C PRO A 291 -6.53 9.85 5.66
N GLY A 292 -6.08 11.03 5.26
CA GLY A 292 -6.39 11.62 3.98
C GLY A 292 -5.77 10.82 2.83
N ILE A 293 -6.26 11.08 1.62
CA ILE A 293 -5.70 10.53 0.39
C ILE A 293 -4.91 11.61 -0.35
N GLN A 294 -3.83 11.18 -1.00
CA GLN A 294 -2.86 11.97 -1.74
C GLN A 294 -2.65 11.35 -3.13
N PRO A 295 -2.05 12.11 -4.07
CA PRO A 295 -1.68 11.57 -5.38
C PRO A 295 -0.81 10.30 -5.26
N PRO A 296 -0.99 9.29 -6.13
CA PRO A 296 -0.29 8.02 -6.05
C PRO A 296 1.22 8.17 -6.27
N TRP A 297 1.98 7.18 -5.81
CA TRP A 297 3.43 7.14 -6.03
C TRP A 297 3.76 7.10 -7.53
N GLY A 298 4.72 7.93 -7.95
CA GLY A 298 5.19 7.99 -9.34
C GLY A 298 4.28 8.76 -10.31
N LEU A 299 3.21 9.43 -9.83
CA LEU A 299 2.36 10.24 -10.70
C LEU A 299 3.14 11.40 -11.35
N ASP A 300 4.09 11.98 -10.63
CA ASP A 300 5.01 13.01 -11.12
C ASP A 300 5.88 12.53 -12.28
N VAL A 301 6.37 11.29 -12.20
CA VAL A 301 7.14 10.66 -13.28
C VAL A 301 6.26 10.44 -14.51
N ILE A 302 5.07 9.86 -14.32
CA ILE A 302 4.10 9.63 -15.40
C ILE A 302 3.69 10.96 -16.06
N ALA A 303 3.43 11.98 -15.26
CA ALA A 303 3.07 13.31 -15.74
C ALA A 303 4.21 13.92 -16.57
N SER A 304 5.45 13.85 -16.08
CA SER A 304 6.63 14.33 -16.81
C SER A 304 6.84 13.60 -18.14
N GLU A 305 6.68 12.28 -18.19
CA GLU A 305 6.84 11.48 -19.42
C GLU A 305 5.77 11.80 -20.47
N LEU A 306 4.55 12.11 -20.01
CA LEU A 306 3.45 12.52 -20.89
C LEU A 306 3.52 14.01 -21.27
N GLY A 307 4.36 14.82 -20.61
CA GLY A 307 4.40 16.28 -20.78
C GLY A 307 3.24 17.01 -20.12
N LEU A 308 2.65 16.41 -19.08
CA LEU A 308 1.52 16.94 -18.31
C LEU A 308 2.03 17.65 -17.06
N GLU A 309 1.45 18.81 -16.76
CA GLU A 309 1.71 19.54 -15.52
C GLU A 309 0.66 19.16 -14.47
N LEU A 310 1.12 18.81 -13.27
CA LEU A 310 0.26 18.58 -12.11
C LEU A 310 -0.17 19.92 -11.49
N ASP A 311 -1.30 19.93 -10.80
CA ASP A 311 -1.76 21.11 -10.07
C ASP A 311 -0.94 21.35 -8.79
N GLU A 312 -1.25 22.45 -8.08
CA GLU A 312 -0.57 22.84 -6.83
C GLU A 312 -0.66 21.79 -5.72
N THR A 313 -1.63 20.87 -5.83
CA THR A 313 -1.93 19.80 -4.87
C THR A 313 -1.39 18.45 -5.33
N GLY A 314 -0.74 18.41 -6.50
CA GLY A 314 -0.09 17.26 -7.10
C GLY A 314 -1.03 16.31 -7.86
N TYR A 315 -2.28 16.70 -8.13
CA TYR A 315 -3.21 15.89 -8.92
C TYR A 315 -3.16 16.27 -10.40
N VAL A 316 -3.71 15.40 -11.26
CA VAL A 316 -3.84 15.67 -12.70
C VAL A 316 -4.99 16.64 -12.93
N PRO A 317 -4.74 17.86 -13.45
CA PRO A 317 -5.81 18.80 -13.73
C PRO A 317 -6.65 18.33 -14.94
N VAL A 318 -7.96 18.51 -14.81
CA VAL A 318 -8.91 18.30 -15.92
C VAL A 318 -9.21 19.64 -16.59
N LYS A 319 -9.56 19.61 -17.88
CA LYS A 319 -9.81 20.82 -18.69
C LYS A 319 -10.93 21.68 -18.14
N ASP A 320 -12.02 21.05 -17.71
CA ASP A 320 -13.19 21.73 -17.16
C ASP A 320 -13.98 20.75 -16.29
N GLU A 321 -14.26 21.12 -15.04
CA GLU A 321 -14.94 20.25 -14.07
C GLU A 321 -16.37 19.87 -14.47
N LEU A 322 -17.02 20.62 -15.36
CA LEU A 322 -18.40 20.39 -15.77
C LEU A 322 -18.51 19.87 -17.20
N LEU A 323 -17.76 20.48 -18.12
CA LEU A 323 -17.87 20.23 -19.55
C LEU A 323 -16.93 19.12 -20.04
N ALA A 324 -15.79 18.92 -19.36
CA ALA A 324 -14.77 17.97 -19.75
C ALA A 324 -14.04 17.35 -18.53
N PRO A 325 -14.78 16.71 -17.59
CA PRO A 325 -14.28 16.35 -16.26
C PRO A 325 -13.29 15.19 -16.23
N VAL A 326 -12.90 14.65 -17.40
CA VAL A 326 -11.95 13.55 -17.54
C VAL A 326 -10.90 13.83 -18.61
N ASP A 327 -11.00 14.95 -19.32
CA ASP A 327 -10.05 15.32 -20.37
C ASP A 327 -8.90 16.10 -19.74
N THR A 328 -7.67 15.65 -19.98
CA THR A 328 -6.49 16.42 -19.58
C THR A 328 -6.18 17.53 -20.60
N THR A 329 -5.17 18.36 -20.31
CA THR A 329 -4.64 19.35 -21.25
C THR A 329 -4.10 18.70 -22.53
N ILE A 330 -3.64 17.45 -22.47
CA ILE A 330 -3.04 16.73 -23.58
C ILE A 330 -4.11 15.97 -24.39
N PRO A 331 -4.26 16.26 -25.70
CA PRO A 331 -5.18 15.51 -26.55
C PRO A 331 -4.86 14.01 -26.57
N GLY A 332 -5.88 13.17 -26.37
CA GLY A 332 -5.71 11.72 -26.32
C GLY A 332 -5.36 11.17 -24.92
N VAL A 333 -5.09 12.03 -23.93
CA VAL A 333 -4.83 11.62 -22.55
C VAL A 333 -6.00 12.04 -21.65
N PHE A 334 -6.51 11.07 -20.89
CA PHE A 334 -7.64 11.24 -19.98
C PHE A 334 -7.25 10.87 -18.55
N ALA A 335 -7.99 11.39 -17.57
CA ALA A 335 -7.78 11.11 -16.16
C ALA A 335 -9.09 10.65 -15.50
N CYS A 336 -9.02 9.65 -14.62
CA CYS A 336 -10.19 9.20 -13.87
C CYS A 336 -9.82 8.55 -12.52
N GLY A 337 -10.79 8.55 -11.60
CA GLY A 337 -10.61 8.01 -10.26
C GLY A 337 -9.92 9.01 -9.34
N CYS A 338 -8.99 8.55 -8.52
CA CYS A 338 -8.33 9.42 -7.54
C CYS A 338 -7.08 10.15 -8.06
N VAL A 339 -6.74 10.02 -9.35
CA VAL A 339 -5.56 10.70 -9.91
C VAL A 339 -5.78 12.19 -10.14
N ASP A 340 -7.03 12.61 -10.35
CA ASP A 340 -7.39 14.02 -10.59
C ASP A 340 -7.98 14.71 -9.36
N SER A 341 -8.47 13.96 -8.37
CA SER A 341 -8.86 14.47 -7.04
C SER A 341 -9.36 13.34 -6.14
N PRO A 342 -9.44 13.53 -4.82
CA PRO A 342 -10.07 12.58 -3.92
C PRO A 342 -11.50 12.21 -4.34
N LYS A 343 -11.82 10.90 -4.45
CA LYS A 343 -13.16 10.40 -4.84
C LYS A 343 -13.51 9.12 -4.09
N ASP A 344 -14.82 8.86 -4.00
CA ASP A 344 -15.32 7.55 -3.60
C ASP A 344 -15.42 6.59 -4.80
N ILE A 345 -15.86 5.36 -4.53
CA ILE A 345 -15.95 4.32 -5.55
C ILE A 345 -16.98 4.67 -6.63
N PRO A 346 -18.24 5.07 -6.31
CA PRO A 346 -19.21 5.46 -7.33
C PRO A 346 -18.73 6.58 -8.26
N ASP A 347 -18.12 7.63 -7.72
CA ASP A 347 -17.58 8.74 -8.52
C ASP A 347 -16.44 8.25 -9.41
N SER A 348 -15.56 7.39 -8.88
CA SER A 348 -14.43 6.81 -9.64
C SER A 348 -14.90 5.90 -10.78
N VAL A 349 -15.92 5.07 -10.56
CA VAL A 349 -16.51 4.20 -11.60
C VAL A 349 -17.17 5.03 -12.69
N THR A 350 -17.86 6.11 -12.30
CA THR A 350 -18.49 7.04 -13.24
C THR A 350 -17.45 7.74 -14.09
N ALA A 351 -16.38 8.26 -13.47
CA ALA A 351 -15.25 8.88 -14.18
C ALA A 351 -14.55 7.90 -15.12
N GLY A 352 -14.34 6.64 -14.71
CA GLY A 352 -13.76 5.60 -15.57
C GLY A 352 -14.61 5.32 -16.81
N SER A 353 -15.93 5.25 -16.63
CA SER A 353 -16.88 5.08 -17.75
C SER A 353 -16.86 6.27 -18.70
N ALA A 354 -16.79 7.50 -18.17
CA ALA A 354 -16.68 8.71 -18.95
C ALA A 354 -15.37 8.78 -19.75
N ALA A 355 -14.23 8.48 -19.11
CA ALA A 355 -12.91 8.45 -19.76
C ALA A 355 -12.86 7.42 -20.89
N ALA A 356 -13.42 6.21 -20.67
CA ALA A 356 -13.52 5.19 -21.71
C ALA A 356 -14.33 5.67 -22.93
N MET A 357 -15.45 6.36 -22.70
CA MET A 357 -16.26 6.93 -23.78
C MET A 357 -15.51 8.02 -24.55
N ARG A 358 -14.79 8.91 -23.85
CA ARG A 358 -13.99 9.97 -24.47
C ARG A 358 -12.83 9.41 -25.30
N ALA A 359 -12.14 8.40 -24.79
CA ALA A 359 -11.10 7.69 -25.52
C ALA A 359 -11.66 7.04 -26.80
N THR A 360 -12.82 6.39 -26.71
CA THR A 360 -13.48 5.75 -27.86
C THR A 360 -13.83 6.75 -28.96
N ILE A 361 -14.27 7.96 -28.61
CA ILE A 361 -14.56 9.02 -29.60
C ILE A 361 -13.31 9.35 -30.43
N ILE A 362 -12.16 9.52 -29.78
CA ILE A 362 -10.89 9.83 -30.48
C ILE A 362 -10.48 8.65 -31.37
N LEU A 363 -10.54 7.43 -30.84
CA LEU A 363 -10.17 6.22 -31.58
C LEU A 363 -11.07 6.03 -32.83
N SER A 364 -12.38 6.28 -32.72
CA SER A 364 -13.32 6.16 -33.84
C SER A 364 -13.10 7.19 -34.97
N GLN A 365 -12.44 8.30 -34.67
CA GLN A 365 -12.11 9.33 -35.65
C GLN A 365 -10.78 9.04 -36.35
N ALA A 366 -9.88 8.30 -35.71
CA ALA A 366 -8.59 7.91 -36.27
C ALA A 366 -8.74 6.94 -37.46
N GLU A 367 -9.72 6.03 -37.43
CA GLU A 367 -10.00 5.08 -38.53
C GLU A 367 -10.46 5.76 -39.85
N LYS A 368 -10.86 7.03 -39.83
CA LYS A 368 -11.41 7.74 -41.00
C LYS A 368 -10.39 8.57 -41.79
N LYS A 369 -9.10 8.48 -41.45
CA LYS A 369 -8.02 9.27 -42.08
C LYS A 369 -7.09 8.49 -43.03
N GLU A 370 -7.47 7.27 -43.42
CA GLU A 370 -6.95 6.60 -44.62
C GLU A 370 -7.74 7.04 -45.86
#